data_AF-A0ABD1IK67-F1
#
_entry.id   AF-A0ABD1IK67-F1
#
_cell.length_a   1.000
_cell.length_b   1.000
_cell.length_c   1.000
_cell.angle_alpha   90.00
_cell.angle_beta   90.00
_cell.angle_gamma   90.00
#
_symmetry.space_group_name_H-M   'P 1'
#
loop_
_entity.id
_entity.type
_entity.pdbx_description
1 polymer ?
#
loop_
_entity_poly.entity_id
_entity_poly.type
_entity_poly.pdbx_seq_one_letter_code
_entity_poly.pdbx_strand_id
1 'polypeptide(L)'
;MAVDHDSSAGLGTTHLGTSASTPIDSSNIGFQLLKKQGWKEGTGLGVSEQGRLEPIATTIKINKRGLGAAEKPKKQIKRSKDKDNDCPEPPKIKVRGVSKKMRKIQEFEKKMQEKEFDQNFFRMFWPDNV
;
A
#
# COMPACT_ATOMS: atom_id res chain seq x y z
N MET A 1 5.88 6.94 -43.35
CA MET A 1 6.67 6.44 -42.20
C MET A 1 5.74 6.38 -41.01
N ALA A 2 5.31 5.19 -40.64
CA ALA A 2 4.56 4.93 -39.42
C ALA A 2 5.54 4.92 -38.25
N VAL A 3 5.19 5.62 -37.17
CA VAL A 3 5.86 5.47 -35.88
C VAL A 3 4.80 5.00 -34.90
N ASP A 4 4.72 3.68 -34.77
CA ASP A 4 3.97 3.03 -33.70
C ASP A 4 4.57 3.46 -32.36
N HIS A 5 3.73 3.87 -31.41
CA HIS A 5 4.12 4.09 -30.02
C HIS A 5 3.45 3.06 -29.13
N ASP A 6 4.34 2.41 -28.40
CA ASP A 6 4.25 1.15 -27.69
C ASP A 6 3.22 1.17 -26.55
N SER A 7 2.59 0.01 -26.38
CA SER A 7 1.71 -0.32 -25.26
C SER A 7 2.52 -0.51 -23.99
N SER A 8 2.29 0.31 -22.97
CA SER A 8 2.71 0.00 -21.61
C SER A 8 1.49 -0.09 -20.70
N ALA A 9 1.09 -1.33 -20.37
CA ALA A 9 0.23 -1.63 -19.25
C ALA A 9 0.94 -1.22 -17.95
N GLY A 10 0.34 -0.32 -17.18
CA GLY A 10 0.94 0.16 -15.95
C GLY A 10 -0.05 0.88 -15.05
N LEU A 11 -0.44 0.20 -13.97
CA LEU A 11 -0.85 0.75 -12.67
C LEU A 11 -2.19 1.50 -12.63
N GLY A 12 -3.12 0.96 -11.84
CA GLY A 12 -4.36 1.62 -11.49
C GLY A 12 -4.10 3.03 -10.94
N THR A 13 -4.54 4.03 -11.69
CA THR A 13 -4.42 5.45 -11.39
C THR A 13 -5.23 5.78 -10.14
N THR A 14 -4.60 5.71 -8.97
CA THR A 14 -5.07 6.45 -7.80
C THR A 14 -4.90 7.94 -8.10
N HIS A 15 -6.02 8.67 -8.24
CA HIS A 15 -6.07 10.10 -8.54
C HIS A 15 -5.62 10.95 -7.34
N LEU A 16 -4.41 10.77 -6.82
CA LEU A 16 -3.91 11.61 -5.73
C LEU A 16 -3.44 12.97 -6.30
N GLY A 17 -4.38 13.91 -6.37
CA GLY A 17 -4.15 15.33 -6.59
C GLY A 17 -3.77 15.68 -8.02
N THR A 18 -4.75 16.13 -8.82
CA THR A 18 -4.47 16.92 -10.02
C THR A 18 -3.53 18.05 -9.63
N SER A 19 -2.35 18.08 -10.25
CA SER A 19 -1.32 19.08 -10.04
C SER A 19 -1.94 20.48 -10.18
N ALA A 20 -1.88 21.26 -9.10
CA ALA A 20 -2.24 22.67 -9.05
C ALA A 20 -1.70 23.48 -10.24
N SER A 21 -0.57 23.06 -10.82
CA SER A 21 0.09 23.76 -11.92
C SER A 21 -0.52 23.56 -13.31
N THR A 22 -1.47 22.64 -13.52
CA THR A 22 -2.03 22.37 -14.86
C THR A 22 -3.48 22.83 -14.96
N PRO A 23 -3.82 23.77 -15.86
CA PRO A 23 -5.19 24.21 -16.06
C PRO A 23 -6.07 23.06 -16.55
N ILE A 24 -7.38 23.16 -16.25
CA ILE A 24 -8.37 22.18 -16.71
C ILE A 24 -8.51 22.31 -18.24
N ASP A 25 -8.52 21.18 -18.93
CA ASP A 25 -8.65 21.16 -20.39
C ASP A 25 -10.01 21.71 -20.88
N SER A 26 -9.99 22.34 -22.05
CA SER A 26 -11.15 22.91 -22.73
C SER A 26 -12.22 21.90 -23.15
N SER A 27 -11.84 20.62 -23.30
CA SER A 27 -12.77 19.52 -23.56
C SER A 27 -13.62 19.17 -22.33
N ASN A 28 -13.21 19.60 -21.13
CA ASN A 28 -13.93 19.29 -19.90
C ASN A 28 -15.28 20.01 -19.85
N ILE A 29 -16.35 19.26 -19.56
CA ILE A 29 -17.72 19.78 -19.51
C ILE A 29 -17.86 20.91 -18.47
N GLY A 30 -17.20 20.77 -17.31
CA GLY A 30 -17.20 21.79 -16.26
C GLY A 30 -16.52 23.08 -16.71
N PHE A 31 -15.41 22.99 -17.45
CA PHE A 31 -14.74 24.15 -18.03
C PHE A 31 -15.64 24.89 -19.02
N GLN A 32 -16.32 24.16 -19.91
CA GLN A 32 -17.25 24.74 -20.87
C GLN A 32 -18.44 25.41 -20.18
N LEU A 33 -18.97 24.80 -19.13
CA LEU A 33 -20.07 25.36 -18.35
C LEU A 33 -19.63 26.67 -17.67
N LEU A 34 -18.46 26.68 -17.03
CA LEU A 34 -17.94 27.88 -16.40
C LEU A 34 -17.76 29.02 -17.41
N LYS A 35 -17.15 28.75 -18.58
CA LYS A 35 -17.02 29.75 -19.66
C LYS A 35 -18.38 30.26 -20.13
N LYS A 36 -19.39 29.39 -20.29
CA LYS A 36 -20.76 29.80 -20.65
C LYS A 36 -21.43 30.70 -19.60
N GLN A 37 -21.10 30.51 -18.33
CA GLN A 37 -21.59 31.35 -17.22
C GLN A 37 -20.77 32.63 -17.02
N GLY A 38 -19.89 32.96 -17.96
CA GLY A 38 -19.09 34.20 -17.93
C GLY A 38 -17.82 34.12 -17.08
N TRP A 39 -17.44 32.94 -16.57
CA TRP A 39 -16.14 32.76 -15.93
C TRP A 39 -15.02 32.80 -16.97
N LYS A 40 -13.91 33.45 -16.62
CA LYS A 40 -12.73 33.58 -17.47
C LYS A 40 -11.61 32.71 -16.93
N GLU A 41 -10.89 32.10 -17.85
CA GLU A 41 -9.74 31.27 -17.51
C GLU A 41 -8.65 32.14 -16.87
N GLY A 42 -8.08 31.65 -15.76
CA GLY A 42 -7.07 32.38 -14.99
C GLY A 42 -7.62 33.41 -14.00
N THR A 43 -8.95 33.61 -13.92
CA THR A 43 -9.55 34.50 -12.91
C THR A 43 -10.26 33.73 -11.79
N GLY A 44 -10.29 34.34 -10.60
CA GLY A 44 -10.96 33.79 -9.44
C GLY A 44 -12.47 33.84 -9.58
N LEU A 45 -13.18 33.01 -8.81
CA LEU A 45 -14.65 33.04 -8.77
C LEU A 45 -15.17 34.19 -7.89
N GLY A 46 -16.34 34.73 -8.20
CA GLY A 46 -17.01 35.78 -7.43
C GLY A 46 -17.10 37.11 -8.17
N VAL A 47 -17.89 38.05 -7.63
CA VAL A 47 -18.22 39.35 -8.27
C VAL A 47 -16.98 40.18 -8.59
N SER A 48 -15.95 40.10 -7.74
CA SER A 48 -14.68 40.83 -7.90
C SER A 48 -13.52 39.87 -8.18
N GLU A 49 -13.82 38.67 -8.70
CA GLU A 49 -12.83 37.62 -8.99
C GLU A 49 -11.98 37.23 -7.74
N GLN A 50 -12.54 37.40 -6.55
CA GLN A 50 -11.84 37.27 -5.26
C GLN A 50 -11.57 35.82 -4.82
N GLY A 51 -12.16 34.86 -5.51
CA GLY A 51 -11.99 33.44 -5.23
C GLY A 51 -10.56 32.96 -5.50
N ARG A 52 -10.12 31.95 -4.76
CA ARG A 52 -8.81 31.33 -4.99
C ARG A 52 -8.76 30.67 -6.37
N LEU A 53 -7.64 30.88 -7.07
CA LEU A 53 -7.33 30.19 -8.32
C LEU A 53 -6.97 28.72 -8.06
N GLU A 54 -6.24 28.49 -6.96
CA GLU A 54 -5.69 27.18 -6.63
C GLU A 54 -6.52 26.47 -5.55
N PRO A 55 -6.73 25.15 -5.69
CA PRO A 55 -7.41 24.35 -4.67
C PRO A 55 -6.64 24.38 -3.35
N ILE A 56 -7.37 24.18 -2.25
CA ILE A 56 -6.76 24.12 -0.92
C ILE A 56 -6.09 22.75 -0.74
N ALA A 57 -4.80 22.76 -0.44
CA ALA A 57 -4.07 21.54 -0.09
C ALA A 57 -4.65 20.94 1.20
N THR A 58 -5.00 19.66 1.15
CA THR A 58 -5.51 18.91 2.31
C THR A 58 -4.53 17.82 2.69
N THR A 59 -4.42 17.55 4.00
CA THR A 59 -3.59 16.46 4.52
C THR A 59 -4.50 15.29 4.91
N ILE A 60 -4.27 14.12 4.32
CA ILE A 60 -5.01 12.91 4.67
C ILE A 60 -4.43 12.33 5.96
N LYS A 61 -5.27 12.22 6.99
CA LYS A 61 -4.90 11.60 8.26
C LYS A 61 -5.06 10.08 8.16
N ILE A 62 -3.93 9.38 8.10
CA ILE A 62 -3.88 7.91 7.99
C ILE A 62 -4.02 7.24 9.37
N ASN A 63 -3.65 7.94 10.45
CA ASN A 63 -3.69 7.40 11.81
C ASN A 63 -5.09 7.55 12.45
N LYS A 64 -5.40 6.65 13.39
CA LYS A 64 -6.64 6.70 14.20
C LYS A 64 -6.45 7.42 15.54
N ARG A 65 -5.35 8.16 15.72
CA ARG A 65 -5.04 8.83 16.99
C ARG A 65 -5.86 10.11 17.14
N GLY A 66 -6.02 10.61 18.36
CA GLY A 66 -6.63 11.93 18.59
C GLY A 66 -5.87 13.06 17.89
N LEU A 67 -6.55 14.18 17.64
CA LEU A 67 -5.88 15.41 17.21
C LEU A 67 -4.94 15.89 18.33
N GLY A 68 -3.78 16.42 17.98
CA GLY A 68 -2.75 16.82 18.95
C GLY A 68 -1.91 15.67 19.54
N ALA A 69 -2.21 14.41 19.21
CA ALA A 69 -1.36 13.29 19.61
C ALA A 69 -0.01 13.35 18.85
N ALA A 70 1.10 13.26 19.58
CA ALA A 70 2.43 13.29 18.99
C ALA A 70 2.59 12.20 17.91
N GLU A 71 3.07 12.61 16.73
CA GLU A 71 3.46 11.69 15.67
C GLU A 71 4.65 10.87 16.17
N LYS A 72 4.57 9.53 16.02
CA LYS A 72 5.75 8.70 16.30
C LYS A 72 6.78 8.99 15.22
N PRO A 73 8.08 9.17 15.57
CA PRO A 73 9.11 9.34 14.57
C PRO A 73 9.06 8.14 13.61
N LYS A 74 8.85 8.42 12.33
CA LYS A 74 8.95 7.41 11.28
C LYS A 74 10.36 6.84 11.39
N LYS A 75 10.50 5.58 11.81
CA LYS A 75 11.80 4.89 11.77
C LYS A 75 12.25 4.89 10.32
N GLN A 76 13.20 5.74 9.99
CA GLN A 76 13.87 5.65 8.70
C GLN A 76 14.58 4.30 8.68
N ILE A 77 14.09 3.42 7.81
CA ILE A 77 14.77 2.17 7.48
C ILE A 77 16.04 2.61 6.75
N LYS A 78 17.15 2.73 7.48
CA LYS A 78 18.47 2.91 6.89
C LYS A 78 18.73 1.66 6.03
N ARG A 79 18.69 1.79 4.70
CA ARG A 79 19.28 0.80 3.81
C ARG A 79 20.79 0.89 4.02
N SER A 80 21.37 -0.16 4.59
CA SER A 80 22.80 -0.32 4.81
C SER A 80 23.53 -0.25 3.47
N LYS A 81 24.57 0.59 3.39
CA LYS A 81 25.67 0.40 2.44
C LYS A 81 26.66 -0.55 3.08
N ASP A 82 27.04 -1.57 2.32
CA ASP A 82 27.99 -2.61 2.70
C ASP A 82 29.40 -2.03 2.91
N LYS A 83 30.03 -2.40 4.03
CA LYS A 83 31.49 -2.45 4.20
C LYS A 83 31.80 -3.57 5.19
N ASP A 84 32.34 -4.65 4.65
CA ASP A 84 32.91 -5.77 5.38
C ASP A 84 34.10 -5.31 6.23
N ASN A 85 34.27 -5.88 7.44
CA ASN A 85 35.53 -6.23 8.10
C ASN A 85 35.23 -6.97 9.43
N ASP A 86 35.86 -8.12 9.62
CA ASP A 86 35.69 -9.18 10.63
C ASP A 86 35.90 -8.80 12.12
N CYS A 87 35.08 -9.38 13.02
CA CYS A 87 35.52 -10.18 14.19
C CYS A 87 34.33 -10.76 15.00
N PRO A 88 34.45 -11.95 15.65
CA PRO A 88 33.32 -12.75 16.08
C PRO A 88 32.90 -12.49 17.53
N GLU A 89 31.65 -12.11 17.74
CA GLU A 89 30.95 -12.24 19.03
C GLU A 89 29.71 -13.12 18.86
N PRO A 90 29.42 -14.05 19.80
CA PRO A 90 28.27 -14.95 19.67
C PRO A 90 26.97 -14.11 19.65
N PRO A 91 26.22 -14.11 18.53
CA PRO A 91 25.03 -13.29 18.44
C PRO A 91 23.99 -13.82 19.43
N LYS A 92 23.54 -12.97 20.36
CA LYS A 92 22.31 -13.21 21.14
C LYS A 92 21.13 -13.16 20.17
N ILE A 93 20.88 -14.28 19.49
CA ILE A 93 19.75 -14.48 18.60
C ILE A 93 18.49 -14.40 19.47
N LYS A 94 17.84 -13.24 19.47
CA LYS A 94 16.45 -13.15 19.92
C LYS A 94 15.64 -13.94 18.90
N VAL A 95 15.41 -15.21 19.19
CA VAL A 95 14.51 -16.09 18.44
C VAL A 95 13.17 -15.39 18.31
N ARG A 96 12.89 -14.86 17.11
CA ARG A 96 11.61 -14.25 16.80
C ARG A 96 10.61 -15.40 16.80
N GLY A 97 9.69 -15.40 17.76
CA GLY A 97 8.66 -16.42 17.87
C GLY A 97 7.92 -16.59 16.54
N VAL A 98 7.60 -17.84 16.19
CA VAL A 98 6.91 -18.22 14.95
C VAL A 98 5.67 -17.36 14.72
N SER A 99 5.51 -16.82 13.50
CA SER A 99 4.35 -16.02 13.10
C SER A 99 3.03 -16.76 13.31
N LYS A 100 1.96 -16.03 13.66
CA LYS A 100 0.62 -16.61 13.88
C LYS A 100 0.16 -17.50 12.72
N LYS A 101 0.46 -17.11 11.47
CA LYS A 101 0.12 -17.90 10.27
C LYS A 101 0.88 -19.23 10.22
N MET A 102 2.17 -19.20 10.55
CA MET A 102 3.03 -20.39 10.49
C MET A 102 2.69 -21.38 11.61
N ARG A 103 2.29 -20.91 12.80
CA ARG A 103 1.75 -21.79 13.85
C ARG A 103 0.46 -22.50 13.41
N LYS A 104 -0.47 -21.76 12.79
CA LYS A 104 -1.74 -22.32 12.31
C LYS A 104 -1.53 -23.38 11.23
N ILE A 105 -0.56 -23.16 10.34
CA ILE A 105 -0.19 -24.11 9.27
C ILE A 105 0.47 -25.37 9.85
N GLN A 106 1.44 -25.19 10.75
CA GLN A 106 2.16 -26.31 11.39
C GLN A 106 1.23 -27.18 12.25
N GLU A 107 0.24 -26.57 12.90
CA GLU A 107 -0.79 -27.28 13.66
C GLU A 107 -1.72 -28.11 12.75
N PHE A 108 -2.13 -27.57 11.60
CA PHE A 108 -2.94 -28.30 10.63
C PHE A 108 -2.17 -29.47 10.02
N GLU A 109 -0.92 -29.25 9.64
CA GLU A 109 -0.04 -30.28 9.08
C GLU A 109 0.24 -31.39 10.10
N LYS A 110 0.58 -31.04 11.34
CA LYS A 110 0.77 -32.01 12.43
C LYS A 110 -0.49 -32.83 12.67
N LYS A 111 -1.67 -32.20 12.62
CA LYS A 111 -2.96 -32.88 12.78
C LYS A 111 -3.27 -33.83 11.61
N MET A 112 -2.83 -33.51 10.39
CA MET A 112 -2.93 -34.43 9.25
C MET A 112 -1.96 -35.59 9.40
N GLN A 113 -0.72 -35.34 9.81
CA GLN A 113 0.28 -36.38 10.06
C GLN A 113 -0.12 -37.32 11.20
N GLU A 114 -0.71 -36.80 12.27
CA GLU A 114 -1.20 -37.63 13.38
C GLU A 114 -2.36 -38.53 12.94
N LYS A 115 -3.30 -38.00 12.14
CA LYS A 115 -4.36 -38.81 11.52
C LYS A 115 -3.79 -39.89 10.59
N GLU A 116 -2.82 -39.53 9.76
CA GLU A 116 -2.16 -40.49 8.85
C GLU A 116 -1.36 -41.52 9.64
N PHE A 117 -0.68 -41.10 10.71
CA PHE A 117 0.04 -41.97 11.61
C PHE A 117 -0.90 -42.96 12.28
N ASP A 118 -2.01 -42.50 12.86
CA ASP A 118 -3.01 -43.37 13.49
C ASP A 118 -3.58 -44.35 12.47
N GLN A 119 -4.01 -43.87 11.29
CA GLN A 119 -4.51 -44.74 10.22
C GLN A 119 -3.48 -45.77 9.77
N ASN A 120 -2.21 -45.37 9.63
CA ASN A 120 -1.13 -46.26 9.22
C ASN A 120 -0.72 -47.23 10.35
N PHE A 121 -0.72 -46.76 11.60
CA PHE A 121 -0.41 -47.53 12.79
C PHE A 121 -1.45 -48.61 13.02
N PHE A 122 -2.74 -48.27 12.93
CA PHE A 122 -3.83 -49.25 13.00
C PHE A 122 -3.74 -50.29 11.88
N ARG A 123 -3.46 -49.85 10.64
CA ARG A 123 -3.27 -50.76 9.51
C ARG A 123 -2.08 -51.71 9.69
N MET A 124 -0.99 -51.26 10.34
CA MET A 124 0.21 -52.05 10.56
C MET A 124 0.12 -52.99 11.77
N PHE A 125 -0.60 -52.61 12.83
CA PHE A 125 -0.60 -53.33 14.11
C PHE A 125 -1.90 -54.08 14.41
N TRP A 126 -3.00 -53.78 13.71
CA TRP A 126 -4.29 -54.47 13.86
C TRP A 126 -4.95 -54.73 12.49
N PRO A 127 -4.47 -55.71 11.70
CA PRO A 127 -4.93 -55.93 10.32
C PRO A 127 -6.38 -56.42 10.20
N ASP A 128 -6.90 -57.11 11.23
CA ASP A 128 -8.13 -57.91 11.15
C ASP A 128 -9.29 -57.31 11.96
N ASN A 129 -9.72 -56.07 11.66
CA ASN A 129 -11.01 -55.57 12.15
C ASN A 129 -11.68 -54.55 11.21
N VAL A 130 -11.64 -54.83 9.90
CA VAL A 130 -12.59 -54.33 8.89
C VAL A 130 -13.43 -55.51 8.40
#